data_AF-A0A497NTA3-F1
#
_entry.id   AF-A0A497NTA3-F1
#
_cell.length_a   1.000
_cell.length_b   1.000
_cell.length_c   1.000
_cell.angle_alpha   90.00
_cell.angle_beta   90.00
_cell.angle_gamma   90.00
#
_symmetry.space_group_name_H-M   'P 1'
#
loop_
_entity.id
_entity.type
_entity.pdbx_description
1 polymer ?
#
loop_
_entity_poly.entity_id
_entity_poly.type
_entity_poly.pdbx_seq_one_letter_code
_entity_poly.pdbx_strand_id
1 'polypeptide(L)'
;MLKTENVEKTIERKKETITFRTPSILPPIEIVKRTFKGLKKFTTSEIAEKTNLPEEDVEKILELLTIKSSEKKVWYSEDYWEKLKRTAKTILEKKPSKVSNLASALGITEEDAKKMAKEITEEKTREKLKSALDKLEEF
;
A
#
# COMPACT_ATOMS: atom_id res chain seq x y z
N MET A 1 -45.50 -6.19 69.91
CA MET A 1 -44.29 -5.38 69.64
C MET A 1 -43.33 -6.23 68.81
N LEU A 2 -43.17 -5.89 67.54
CA LEU A 2 -42.28 -6.55 66.59
C LEU A 2 -40.90 -5.88 66.65
N LYS A 3 -39.83 -6.65 66.80
CA LYS A 3 -38.46 -6.23 66.46
C LYS A 3 -37.85 -7.30 65.59
N THR A 4 -37.96 -7.13 64.27
CA THR A 4 -37.20 -7.87 63.28
C THR A 4 -35.98 -7.04 62.93
N GLU A 5 -34.81 -7.54 63.35
CA GLU A 5 -33.50 -6.97 63.07
C GLU A 5 -33.14 -7.33 61.62
N ASN A 6 -33.13 -6.32 60.73
CA ASN A 6 -32.72 -6.50 59.34
C ASN A 6 -31.19 -6.63 59.30
N VAL A 7 -30.69 -7.84 59.06
CA VAL A 7 -29.28 -8.10 58.77
C VAL A 7 -29.06 -7.88 57.28
N GLU A 8 -28.70 -6.64 56.90
CA GLU A 8 -28.17 -6.36 55.56
C GLU A 8 -26.77 -6.97 55.44
N LYS A 9 -26.66 -8.10 54.74
CA LYS A 9 -25.37 -8.67 54.33
C LYS A 9 -24.86 -7.93 53.09
N THR A 10 -23.96 -6.97 53.30
CA THR A 10 -23.18 -6.33 52.23
C THR A 10 -22.28 -7.37 51.56
N ILE A 11 -22.57 -7.75 50.32
CA ILE A 11 -21.71 -8.61 49.51
C ILE A 11 -20.61 -7.73 48.91
N GLU A 12 -19.45 -7.70 49.54
CA GLU A 12 -18.24 -7.09 48.97
C GLU A 12 -17.73 -7.94 47.80
N ARG A 13 -18.16 -7.62 46.58
CA ARG A 13 -17.54 -8.16 45.36
C ARG A 13 -16.16 -7.55 45.20
N LYS A 14 -15.11 -8.34 45.45
CA LYS A 14 -13.74 -8.02 45.00
C LYS A 14 -13.77 -7.82 43.48
N LYS A 15 -13.54 -6.60 43.02
CA LYS A 15 -13.28 -6.31 41.60
C LYS A 15 -11.89 -6.84 41.28
N GLU A 16 -11.81 -8.10 40.87
CA GLU A 16 -10.60 -8.60 40.21
C GLU A 16 -10.37 -7.75 38.97
N THR A 17 -9.30 -6.96 38.99
CA THR A 17 -8.91 -6.13 37.86
C THR A 17 -8.23 -7.07 36.88
N ILE A 18 -9.00 -7.59 35.92
CA ILE A 18 -8.44 -8.35 34.79
C ILE A 18 -7.56 -7.37 34.03
N THR A 19 -6.25 -7.44 34.24
CA THR A 19 -5.29 -6.77 33.36
C THR A 19 -5.36 -7.48 32.01
N PHE A 20 -6.20 -6.96 31.12
CA PHE A 20 -6.15 -7.29 29.69
C PHE A 20 -4.76 -6.90 29.20
N ARG A 21 -3.83 -7.85 29.21
CA ARG A 21 -2.62 -7.74 28.40
C ARG A 21 -3.06 -8.00 26.98
N THR A 22 -3.38 -6.94 26.24
CA THR A 22 -3.54 -7.02 24.80
C THR A 22 -2.24 -7.64 24.26
N PRO A 23 -2.27 -8.83 23.64
CA PRO A 23 -1.12 -9.27 22.88
C PRO A 23 -0.86 -8.14 21.87
N SER A 24 0.40 -7.72 21.74
CA SER A 24 0.80 -6.71 20.74
C SER A 24 0.64 -7.33 19.35
N ILE A 25 -0.62 -7.51 18.91
CA ILE A 25 -0.95 -7.92 17.55
C ILE A 25 -0.78 -6.66 16.72
N LEU A 26 0.20 -6.67 15.83
CA LEU A 26 0.45 -5.57 14.90
C LEU A 26 -0.83 -5.28 14.10
N PRO A 27 -1.11 -4.01 13.75
CA PRO A 27 -2.23 -3.70 12.88
C PRO A 27 -2.14 -4.47 11.55
N PRO A 28 -3.26 -4.93 10.96
CA PRO A 28 -3.26 -5.67 9.69
C PRO A 28 -2.45 -5.00 8.57
N ILE A 29 -2.52 -3.67 8.47
CA ILE A 29 -1.72 -2.87 7.52
C ILE A 29 -0.23 -3.08 7.71
N GLU A 30 0.25 -3.07 8.96
CA GLU A 30 1.67 -3.24 9.28
C GLU A 30 2.12 -4.68 9.05
N ILE A 31 1.26 -5.67 9.30
CA ILE A 31 1.52 -7.07 8.96
C ILE A 31 1.71 -7.22 7.44
N VAL A 32 0.75 -6.74 6.64
CA VAL A 32 0.82 -6.79 5.17
C VAL A 32 2.05 -6.05 4.64
N LYS A 33 2.33 -4.84 5.14
CA LYS A 33 3.50 -4.04 4.76
C LYS A 33 4.82 -4.78 4.98
N ARG A 34 4.95 -5.49 6.10
CA ARG A 34 6.14 -6.31 6.38
C ARG A 34 6.24 -7.51 5.46
N THR A 35 5.11 -8.13 5.12
CA THR A 35 5.05 -9.34 4.30
C THR A 35 5.51 -9.11 2.85
N PHE A 36 5.13 -7.99 2.24
CA PHE A 36 5.58 -7.68 0.87
C PHE A 36 6.88 -6.88 0.80
N LYS A 37 7.47 -6.52 1.94
CA LYS A 37 8.71 -5.74 1.98
C LYS A 37 9.83 -6.47 1.23
N GLY A 38 10.43 -5.79 0.26
CA GLY A 38 11.51 -6.35 -0.58
C GLY A 38 11.01 -7.19 -1.78
N LEU A 39 9.71 -7.47 -1.87
CA LEU A 39 9.13 -8.09 -3.06
C LEU A 39 8.99 -7.04 -4.18
N LYS A 40 9.22 -7.46 -5.43
CA LYS A 40 9.08 -6.59 -6.61
C LYS A 40 7.68 -6.64 -7.20
N LYS A 41 7.20 -7.87 -7.42
CA LYS A 41 5.89 -8.24 -7.99
C LYS A 41 5.34 -9.40 -7.15
N PHE A 42 4.05 -9.37 -6.83
CA PHE A 42 3.37 -10.37 -6.01
C PHE A 42 1.85 -10.33 -6.23
N THR A 43 1.16 -11.36 -5.76
CA THR A 43 -0.29 -11.48 -5.85
C THR A 43 -0.99 -11.26 -4.51
N THR A 44 -2.28 -10.91 -4.53
CA THR A 44 -3.08 -10.81 -3.31
C THR A 44 -3.08 -12.13 -2.53
N SER A 45 -3.22 -13.26 -3.23
CA SER A 45 -3.31 -14.58 -2.62
C SER A 45 -2.02 -14.98 -1.89
N GLU A 46 -0.85 -14.73 -2.49
CA GLU A 46 0.46 -14.97 -1.84
C GLU A 46 0.62 -14.18 -0.52
N ILE A 47 0.10 -12.96 -0.47
CA ILE A 47 0.15 -12.14 0.75
C ILE A 47 -0.87 -12.65 1.78
N ALA A 48 -2.10 -12.95 1.35
CA ALA A 48 -3.15 -13.48 2.21
C ALA A 48 -2.73 -14.80 2.89
N GLU A 49 -2.09 -15.71 2.15
CA GLU A 49 -1.55 -16.96 2.69
C GLU A 49 -0.48 -16.71 3.77
N LYS A 50 0.43 -15.76 3.53
CA LYS A 50 1.51 -15.44 4.48
C LYS A 50 1.03 -14.70 5.73
N THR A 51 -0.02 -13.89 5.61
CA THR A 51 -0.56 -13.10 6.72
C THR A 51 -1.70 -13.80 7.45
N ASN A 52 -2.26 -14.87 6.88
CA ASN A 52 -3.49 -15.52 7.34
C ASN A 52 -4.64 -14.51 7.54
N LEU A 53 -4.74 -13.54 6.62
CA LEU A 53 -5.79 -12.52 6.61
C LEU A 53 -6.77 -12.81 5.47
N PRO A 54 -8.04 -12.38 5.56
CA PRO A 54 -8.98 -12.49 4.46
C PRO A 54 -8.45 -11.80 3.20
N GLU A 55 -8.58 -12.47 2.05
CA GLU A 55 -8.04 -11.96 0.79
C GLU A 55 -8.61 -10.58 0.42
N GLU A 56 -9.89 -10.33 0.75
CA GLU A 56 -10.55 -9.04 0.52
C GLU A 56 -9.92 -7.91 1.35
N ASP A 57 -9.57 -8.18 2.62
CA ASP A 57 -8.93 -7.20 3.49
C ASP A 57 -7.50 -6.91 3.03
N VAL A 58 -6.78 -7.95 2.60
CA VAL A 58 -5.45 -7.81 2.01
C VAL A 58 -5.51 -6.98 0.74
N GLU A 59 -6.48 -7.23 -0.15
CA GLU A 59 -6.66 -6.45 -1.38
C GLU A 59 -6.86 -4.96 -1.09
N LYS A 60 -7.75 -4.62 -0.16
CA LYS A 60 -7.98 -3.21 0.25
C LYS A 60 -6.71 -2.56 0.81
N ILE A 61 -5.91 -3.30 1.58
CA ILE A 61 -4.65 -2.79 2.11
C ILE A 61 -3.61 -2.60 0.98
N LEU A 62 -3.51 -3.55 0.06
CA LEU A 62 -2.57 -3.47 -1.07
C LEU A 62 -2.92 -2.30 -1.99
N GLU A 63 -4.20 -1.98 -2.20
CA GLU A 63 -4.62 -0.80 -2.96
C GLU A 63 -4.09 0.52 -2.40
N LEU A 64 -3.84 0.59 -1.09
CA LEU A 64 -3.31 1.78 -0.43
C LEU A 64 -1.78 1.86 -0.45
N LEU A 65 -1.10 0.71 -0.51
CA LEU A 65 0.34 0.62 -0.25
C LEU A 65 1.17 0.26 -1.49
N THR A 66 0.54 -0.09 -2.60
CA THR A 66 1.22 -0.70 -3.76
C THR A 66 0.62 -0.23 -5.08
N ILE A 67 1.29 -0.55 -6.18
CA ILE A 67 0.83 -0.20 -7.52
C ILE A 67 0.13 -1.40 -8.15
N LYS A 68 -1.17 -1.27 -8.41
CA LYS A 68 -1.96 -2.28 -9.13
C LYS A 68 -1.42 -2.45 -10.56
N SER A 69 -1.10 -3.68 -10.93
CA SER A 69 -0.83 -4.08 -12.31
C SER A 69 -2.15 -4.18 -13.09
N SER A 70 -2.04 -4.13 -14.42
CA SER A 70 -3.14 -4.49 -15.30
C SER A 70 -3.49 -5.98 -15.24
N GLU A 71 -2.55 -6.83 -14.81
CA GLU A 71 -2.82 -8.23 -14.48
C GLU A 71 -3.70 -8.33 -13.23
N LYS A 72 -4.74 -9.18 -13.31
CA LYS A 72 -5.71 -9.35 -12.23
C LYS A 72 -5.02 -9.85 -10.95
N LYS A 73 -5.27 -9.15 -9.83
CA LYS A 73 -4.72 -9.46 -8.49
C LYS A 73 -3.20 -9.44 -8.39
N VAL A 74 -2.52 -8.73 -9.29
CA VAL A 74 -1.07 -8.57 -9.30
C VAL A 74 -0.69 -7.15 -8.90
N TRP A 75 0.35 -7.04 -8.09
CA TRP A 75 0.82 -5.79 -7.48
C TRP A 75 2.31 -5.63 -7.67
N TYR A 76 2.74 -4.38 -7.84
CA TYR A 76 4.14 -3.98 -7.76
C TYR A 76 4.38 -3.20 -6.47
N SER A 77 5.53 -3.43 -5.82
CA SER A 77 5.96 -2.50 -4.78
C SER A 77 6.29 -1.13 -5.38
N GLU A 78 6.03 -0.06 -4.63
CA GLU A 78 6.33 1.32 -5.06
C GLU A 78 7.80 1.48 -5.45
N ASP A 79 8.72 0.97 -4.63
CA ASP A 79 10.16 0.99 -4.90
C ASP A 79 10.52 0.34 -6.24
N TYR A 80 9.85 -0.75 -6.59
CA TYR A 80 10.09 -1.43 -7.86
C TYR A 80 9.48 -0.63 -9.02
N TRP A 81 8.27 -0.10 -8.86
CA TRP A 81 7.64 0.76 -9.86
C TRP A 81 8.48 1.99 -10.18
N GLU A 82 9.06 2.65 -9.15
CA GLU A 82 9.98 3.78 -9.33
C GLU A 82 11.25 3.40 -10.08
N LYS A 83 11.83 2.22 -9.80
CA LYS A 83 12.99 1.71 -10.55
C LYS A 83 12.65 1.47 -12.01
N LEU A 84 11.48 0.89 -12.29
CA LEU A 84 11.00 0.71 -13.65
C LEU A 84 10.79 2.06 -14.35
N LYS A 85 10.17 3.03 -13.68
CA LYS A 85 9.99 4.40 -14.21
C LYS A 85 11.31 5.07 -14.57
N ARG A 86 12.33 5.00 -13.72
CA ARG A 86 13.66 5.56 -14.02
C ARG A 86 14.30 4.90 -15.25
N THR A 87 14.17 3.58 -15.35
CA THR A 87 14.66 2.81 -16.50
C THR A 87 13.91 3.21 -17.77
N ALA A 88 12.58 3.33 -17.68
CA ALA A 88 11.72 3.77 -18.78
C ALA A 88 12.04 5.19 -19.24
N LYS A 89 12.24 6.14 -18.30
CA LYS A 89 12.70 7.51 -18.61
C LYS A 89 14.00 7.48 -19.42
N THR A 90 14.99 6.71 -18.96
CA THR A 90 16.29 6.57 -19.63
C THR A 90 16.15 6.02 -21.04
N ILE A 91 15.28 5.02 -21.25
CA ILE A 91 15.03 4.44 -22.57
C ILE A 91 14.37 5.48 -23.50
N LEU A 92 13.33 6.15 -23.02
CA LEU A 92 12.56 7.11 -23.80
C LEU A 92 13.36 8.38 -24.15
N GLU A 93 14.28 8.81 -23.30
CA GLU A 93 15.21 9.91 -23.57
C GLU A 93 16.22 9.56 -24.66
N LYS A 94 16.74 8.33 -24.65
CA LYS A 94 17.70 7.88 -25.66
C LYS A 94 17.04 7.67 -27.02
N LYS A 95 15.83 7.11 -27.04
CA LYS A 95 15.11 6.83 -28.28
C LYS A 95 13.60 6.76 -28.06
N PRO A 96 12.80 7.51 -28.86
CA PRO A 96 11.36 7.30 -28.92
C PRO A 96 11.06 5.83 -29.22
N SER A 97 10.38 5.17 -28.29
CA SER A 97 10.12 3.73 -28.33
C SER A 97 8.63 3.47 -28.33
N LYS A 98 8.19 2.48 -29.12
CA LYS A 98 6.82 1.97 -29.05
C LYS A 98 6.58 1.36 -27.66
N VAL A 99 5.33 1.41 -27.19
CA VAL A 99 4.93 0.84 -25.89
C VAL A 99 5.29 -0.64 -25.78
N SER A 100 5.10 -1.42 -26.85
CA SER A 100 5.44 -2.85 -26.89
C SER A 100 6.93 -3.13 -26.64
N ASN A 101 7.82 -2.30 -27.21
CA ASN A 101 9.26 -2.41 -26.99
C ASN A 101 9.64 -2.02 -25.56
N LEU A 102 8.98 -1.00 -25.02
CA LEU A 102 9.17 -0.58 -23.62
C LEU A 102 8.72 -1.68 -22.65
N ALA A 103 7.56 -2.27 -22.89
CA ALA A 103 7.02 -3.38 -22.12
C ALA A 103 7.98 -4.58 -22.12
N SER A 104 8.47 -4.94 -23.30
CA SER A 104 9.45 -6.03 -23.48
C SER A 104 10.77 -5.73 -22.77
N ALA A 105 11.30 -4.50 -22.87
CA ALA A 105 12.55 -4.11 -22.22
C ALA A 105 12.44 -4.09 -20.68
N LEU A 106 11.26 -3.77 -20.15
CA LEU A 106 10.99 -3.71 -18.72
C LEU A 106 10.48 -5.03 -18.13
N GLY A 107 10.11 -6.00 -18.98
CA GLY A 107 9.53 -7.27 -18.56
C GLY A 107 8.16 -7.11 -17.89
N ILE A 108 7.33 -6.17 -18.36
CA ILE A 108 5.99 -5.88 -17.85
C ILE A 108 4.94 -5.95 -18.98
N THR A 109 3.65 -5.89 -18.63
CA THR A 109 2.59 -5.87 -19.63
C THR A 109 2.60 -4.57 -20.44
N GLU A 110 2.06 -4.61 -21.65
CA GLU A 110 1.94 -3.40 -22.48
C GLU A 110 1.05 -2.34 -21.84
N GLU A 111 0.01 -2.74 -21.12
CA GLU A 111 -0.87 -1.82 -20.42
C GLU A 111 -0.15 -1.14 -19.24
N ASP A 112 0.65 -1.88 -18.48
CA ASP A 112 1.48 -1.32 -17.41
C ASP A 112 2.55 -0.38 -17.99
N ALA A 113 3.19 -0.75 -19.09
CA ALA A 113 4.13 0.11 -19.80
C ALA A 113 3.46 1.39 -20.33
N LYS A 114 2.23 1.29 -20.84
CA LYS A 114 1.43 2.43 -21.30
C LYS A 114 1.09 3.37 -20.15
N LYS A 115 0.62 2.83 -19.03
CA LYS A 115 0.36 3.58 -17.78
C LYS A 115 1.61 4.32 -17.34
N MET A 116 2.74 3.63 -17.31
CA MET A 116 4.03 4.20 -16.92
C MET A 116 4.50 5.33 -17.86
N ALA A 117 4.40 5.13 -19.18
CA ALA A 117 4.75 6.16 -20.15
C ALA A 117 3.89 7.42 -20.01
N LYS A 118 2.60 7.26 -19.68
CA LYS A 118 1.69 8.36 -19.41
C LYS A 118 2.11 9.13 -18.15
N GLU A 119 2.38 8.43 -17.04
CA GLU A 119 2.86 9.03 -15.78
C GLU A 119 4.12 9.88 -16.03
N ILE A 120 5.10 9.34 -16.77
CA ILE A 120 6.35 10.05 -17.11
C ILE A 120 6.08 11.32 -17.91
N THR A 121 5.14 11.27 -18.86
CA THR A 121 4.81 12.42 -19.71
C THR A 121 4.09 13.52 -18.91
N GLU A 122 3.17 13.13 -18.03
CA GLU A 122 2.46 14.03 -17.14
C GLU A 122 3.42 14.71 -16.14
N GLU A 123 4.35 13.96 -15.56
CA GLU A 123 5.38 14.47 -14.65
C GLU A 123 6.26 15.53 -15.34
N LYS A 124 6.78 15.22 -16.53
CA LYS A 124 7.58 16.15 -17.34
C LYS A 124 6.82 17.42 -17.71
N THR A 125 5.52 17.31 -17.94
CA THR A 125 4.66 18.46 -18.25
C THR A 125 4.46 19.35 -17.02
N ARG A 126 4.24 18.75 -15.85
CA ARG A 126 4.14 19.47 -14.57
C ARG A 126 5.43 20.19 -14.21
N GLU A 127 6.59 19.56 -14.40
CA GLU A 127 7.90 20.19 -14.16
C GLU A 127 8.11 21.43 -15.05
N LYS A 128 7.75 21.33 -16.34
CA LYS A 128 7.83 22.48 -17.27
C LYS A 128 6.90 23.63 -16.85
N LEU A 129 5.67 23.31 -16.45
CA LEU A 129 4.71 24.31 -15.98
C LEU A 129 5.21 25.00 -14.71
N LYS A 130 5.72 24.23 -13.75
CA LYS A 130 6.30 24.79 -12.52
C LYS A 130 7.47 25.73 -12.82
N SER A 131 8.42 25.30 -13.65
CA SER A 131 9.55 26.15 -14.04
C SER A 131 9.13 27.41 -14.80
N ALA A 132 8.05 27.36 -15.58
CA ALA A 132 7.51 28.55 -16.25
C ALA A 132 6.86 29.53 -15.27
N LEU A 133 6.15 29.02 -14.25
CA LEU A 133 5.55 29.83 -13.18
C LEU A 133 6.62 30.49 -12.30
N ASP A 134 7.63 29.73 -11.87
CA ASP A 134 8.73 30.26 -11.06
C ASP A 134 9.44 31.44 -11.76
N LYS A 135 9.62 31.35 -13.09
CA LYS A 135 10.19 32.44 -13.90
C LYS A 135 9.31 33.67 -14.03
N LEU A 136 8.00 33.55 -13.86
CA LEU A 136 7.06 34.68 -13.90
C LEU A 136 6.99 35.42 -12.55
N GLU A 137 7.27 34.73 -11.44
CA GLU A 137 7.31 35.32 -10.10
C GLU A 137 8.62 36.07 -9.79
N GLU A 138 9.67 35.85 -10.59
CA GLU A 138 10.95 36.58 -10.51
C GLU A 138 10.93 37.98 -11.19
N PHE A 139 9.81 38.37 -11.81
CA PHE A 139 9.58 39.69 -12.42
C PHE A 139 8.56 40.52 -11.64
#